data_AF-A0A366FS01-F1
#
_entry.id   AF-A0A366FS01-F1
#
_cell.length_a   1.000
_cell.length_b   1.000
_cell.length_c   1.000
_cell.angle_alpha   90.00
_cell.angle_beta   90.00
_cell.angle_gamma   90.00
#
_symmetry.space_group_name_H-M   'P 1'
#
loop_
_entity.id
_entity.type
_entity.pdbx_description
1 polymer ?
#
loop_
_entity_poly.entity_id
_entity_poly.type
_entity_poly.pdbx_seq_one_letter_code
_entity_poly.pdbx_strand_id
1 'polypeptide(L)'
;MADDDDERLRSGLDKLKASLSKAREAQGPAPVPRDRVSEAARGDSGVSLGMRAGSEFISAIIVGSGVGWALDRLLGTNPAFLIVFFMLGVAAGVWGVVRLTSPKGGGSARDSRLSHPDAADKGFSRSAPAAEPDASPGRGASRGAKEASGGADDDED
;
A
#
# COMPACT_ATOMS: atom_id res chain seq x y z
N MET A 1 -36.94 19.14 -12.38
CA MET A 1 -35.82 18.69 -13.23
C MET A 1 -34.60 19.57 -13.03
N ALA A 2 -34.63 20.89 -13.26
CA ALA A 2 -33.47 21.75 -12.97
C ALA A 2 -33.10 21.81 -11.46
N ASP A 3 -34.10 21.86 -10.58
CA ASP A 3 -33.87 21.94 -9.13
C ASP A 3 -33.19 20.69 -8.53
N ASP A 4 -33.47 19.51 -9.11
CA ASP A 4 -32.91 18.23 -8.65
C ASP A 4 -31.41 18.11 -8.96
N ASP A 5 -30.97 18.68 -10.08
CA ASP A 5 -29.57 18.69 -10.50
C ASP A 5 -28.72 19.64 -9.64
N ASP A 6 -29.27 20.81 -9.30
CA ASP A 6 -28.62 21.79 -8.43
C ASP A 6 -28.36 21.23 -7.01
N GLU A 7 -29.29 20.45 -6.49
CA GLU A 7 -29.14 19.80 -5.17
C GLU A 7 -28.02 18.76 -5.17
N ARG A 8 -27.87 18.00 -6.27
CA ARG A 8 -26.79 17.03 -6.44
C ARG A 8 -25.43 17.71 -6.54
N LEU A 9 -25.33 18.82 -7.28
CA LEU A 9 -24.10 19.61 -7.38
C LEU A 9 -23.66 20.19 -6.04
N ARG A 10 -24.62 20.75 -5.27
CA ARG A 10 -24.38 21.28 -3.92
C ARG A 10 -23.90 20.19 -2.97
N SER A 11 -24.55 19.02 -3.00
CA SER A 11 -24.13 17.87 -2.17
C SER A 11 -22.71 17.38 -2.51
N GLY A 12 -22.32 17.46 -3.79
CA GLY A 12 -20.97 17.16 -4.24
C GLY A 12 -19.96 18.17 -3.70
N LEU A 13 -20.24 19.46 -3.88
CA LEU A 13 -19.42 20.57 -3.38
C LEU A 13 -19.19 20.49 -1.87
N ASP A 14 -20.22 20.17 -1.09
CA ASP A 14 -20.11 20.04 0.36
C ASP A 14 -19.19 18.88 0.76
N LYS A 15 -19.26 17.75 0.05
CA LYS A 15 -18.36 16.59 0.26
C LYS A 15 -16.92 16.92 -0.08
N LEU A 16 -16.67 17.65 -1.17
CA LEU A 16 -15.33 18.10 -1.54
C LEU A 16 -14.79 19.09 -0.51
N LYS A 17 -15.62 20.05 -0.07
CA LYS A 17 -15.24 21.04 0.93
C LYS A 17 -14.90 20.39 2.27
N ALA A 18 -15.68 19.39 2.70
CA ALA A 18 -15.40 18.60 3.89
C ALA A 18 -14.11 17.78 3.76
N SER A 19 -13.83 17.25 2.57
CA SER A 19 -12.60 16.48 2.31
C SER A 19 -11.37 17.38 2.31
N LEU A 20 -11.47 18.58 1.73
CA LEU A 20 -10.42 19.58 1.74
C LEU A 20 -10.20 20.17 3.13
N SER A 21 -11.26 20.44 3.89
CA SER A 21 -11.13 20.92 5.27
C SER A 21 -10.44 19.87 6.14
N LYS A 22 -10.82 18.59 6.00
CA LYS A 22 -10.18 17.48 6.74
C LYS A 22 -8.71 17.30 6.36
N ALA A 23 -8.37 17.41 5.07
CA ALA A 23 -6.97 17.36 4.61
C ALA A 23 -6.16 18.59 5.08
N ARG A 24 -6.79 19.77 5.11
CA ARG A 24 -6.22 21.03 5.58
C ARG A 24 -6.10 21.10 7.10
N GLU A 25 -6.92 20.38 7.84
CA GLU A 25 -6.84 20.27 9.30
C GLU A 25 -5.75 19.27 9.71
N ALA A 26 -5.55 18.21 8.91
CA ALA A 26 -4.37 17.36 8.99
C ALA A 26 -3.06 18.09 8.58
N GLN A 27 -3.18 19.18 7.83
CA GLN A 27 -2.12 20.14 7.47
C GLN A 27 -2.32 21.48 8.22
N GLY A 28 -2.29 21.45 9.55
CA GLY A 28 -2.57 22.60 10.42
C GLY A 28 -1.78 23.90 10.15
N PRO A 29 -2.11 25.02 10.85
CA PRO A 29 -1.64 26.37 10.54
C PRO A 29 -0.12 26.58 10.78
N ALA A 30 0.51 27.38 9.91
CA ALA A 30 1.97 27.66 9.78
C ALA A 30 2.71 28.10 11.07
N PRO A 31 4.04 27.85 11.22
CA PRO A 31 5.04 28.81 10.71
C PRO A 31 6.46 28.25 10.43
N VAL A 32 6.88 28.08 9.16
CA VAL A 32 8.24 28.40 8.64
C VAL A 32 8.28 28.13 7.13
N PRO A 33 8.96 28.94 6.29
CA PRO A 33 8.96 28.78 4.83
C PRO A 33 9.73 27.56 4.25
N ARG A 34 9.75 26.38 4.88
CA ARG A 34 10.55 25.25 4.39
C ARG A 34 9.82 24.19 3.56
N ASP A 35 8.49 24.13 3.59
CA ASP A 35 7.77 23.00 2.97
C ASP A 35 6.92 23.34 1.74
N ARG A 36 6.92 24.60 1.28
CA ARG A 36 6.10 25.01 0.11
C ARG A 36 6.58 24.48 -1.24
N VAL A 37 7.75 23.85 -1.30
CA VAL A 37 8.26 23.25 -2.55
C VAL A 37 7.57 21.90 -2.85
N SER A 38 6.93 21.27 -1.86
CA SER A 38 6.31 19.94 -2.01
C SER A 38 4.94 19.90 -2.71
N GLU A 39 4.26 21.03 -2.96
CA GLU A 39 2.94 21.03 -3.61
C GLU A 39 2.96 21.19 -5.15
N ALA A 40 4.10 21.50 -5.77
CA ALA A 40 4.15 21.81 -7.19
C ALA A 40 4.13 20.59 -8.14
N ALA A 41 4.15 19.35 -7.64
CA ALA A 41 4.30 18.14 -8.46
C ALA A 41 3.13 17.15 -8.30
N ARG A 42 1.89 17.58 -8.56
CA ARG A 42 0.74 16.67 -8.71
C ARG A 42 0.66 16.10 -10.14
N GLY A 43 1.74 15.49 -10.62
CA GLY A 43 1.81 14.84 -11.93
C GLY A 43 2.79 13.67 -11.88
N ASP A 44 2.30 12.48 -12.22
CA ASP A 44 2.99 11.19 -12.20
C ASP A 44 3.61 10.74 -10.85
N SER A 45 3.13 9.60 -10.36
CA SER A 45 3.46 9.06 -9.04
C SER A 45 4.96 8.80 -8.82
N GLY A 46 5.73 8.57 -9.90
CA GLY A 46 7.19 8.43 -9.84
C GLY A 46 7.95 9.75 -9.72
N VAL A 47 7.51 10.78 -10.46
CA VAL A 47 8.17 12.10 -10.49
C VAL A 47 7.97 12.83 -9.17
N SER A 48 6.74 12.77 -8.64
CA SER A 48 6.41 13.38 -7.34
C SER A 48 7.20 12.79 -6.17
N LEU A 49 7.44 11.46 -6.17
CA LEU A 49 8.27 10.81 -5.15
C LEU A 49 9.75 11.21 -5.28
N GLY A 50 10.28 11.26 -6.49
CA GLY A 50 11.65 11.69 -6.77
C GLY A 50 11.91 13.14 -6.40
N MET A 51 10.99 14.05 -6.71
CA MET A 51 11.10 15.47 -6.32
C MET A 51 11.11 15.66 -4.81
N ARG A 52 10.30 14.90 -4.08
CA ARG A 52 10.29 14.94 -2.61
C ARG A 52 11.59 14.41 -2.02
N ALA A 53 12.05 13.25 -2.46
CA ALA A 53 13.34 12.68 -2.07
C ALA A 53 14.51 13.64 -2.35
N GLY A 54 14.52 14.25 -3.54
CA GLY A 54 15.50 15.27 -3.93
C GLY A 54 15.44 16.52 -3.04
N SER A 55 14.25 17.01 -2.71
CA SER A 55 14.11 18.17 -1.82
C SER A 55 14.59 17.89 -0.40
N GLU A 56 14.31 16.70 0.13
CA GLU A 56 14.78 16.28 1.45
C GLU A 56 16.32 16.22 1.47
N PHE A 57 16.93 15.64 0.43
CA PHE A 57 18.38 15.55 0.30
C PHE A 57 19.07 16.92 0.19
N ILE A 58 18.60 17.79 -0.71
CA ILE A 58 19.18 19.11 -0.93
C ILE A 58 19.03 19.99 0.32
N SER A 59 17.89 19.89 1.03
CA SER A 59 17.68 20.63 2.27
C SER A 59 18.69 20.23 3.36
N ALA A 60 19.00 18.94 3.50
CA ALA A 60 19.98 18.44 4.47
C ALA A 60 21.39 18.96 4.17
N ILE A 61 21.79 19.02 2.89
CA ILE A 61 23.09 19.57 2.48
C ILE A 61 23.19 21.06 2.81
N ILE A 62 22.18 21.85 2.45
CA ILE A 62 22.17 23.30 2.70
C ILE A 62 22.25 23.59 4.20
N VAL A 63 21.48 22.86 5.00
CA VAL A 63 21.50 23.02 6.47
C VAL A 63 22.84 22.57 7.06
N GLY A 64 23.35 21.39 6.69
CA GLY A 64 24.64 20.90 7.17
C GLY A 64 25.80 21.83 6.81
N SER A 65 25.86 22.27 5.55
CA SER A 65 26.90 23.18 5.06
C SER A 65 26.79 24.56 5.71
N GLY A 66 25.58 25.09 5.87
CA GLY A 66 25.34 26.39 6.51
C GLY A 66 25.74 26.39 7.98
N VAL A 67 25.38 25.33 8.71
CA VAL A 67 25.76 25.17 10.13
C VAL A 67 27.27 24.96 10.24
N GLY A 68 27.86 24.07 9.44
CA GLY A 68 29.30 23.81 9.44
C GLY A 68 30.13 25.07 9.13
N TRP A 69 29.69 25.86 8.15
CA TRP A 69 30.34 27.13 7.80
C TRP A 69 30.25 28.17 8.92
N ALA A 70 29.08 28.30 9.55
CA ALA A 70 28.90 29.22 10.68
C ALA A 70 29.81 28.82 11.86
N LEU A 71 29.89 27.52 12.19
CA LEU A 71 30.75 27.00 13.25
C LEU A 71 32.24 27.25 12.94
N ASP A 72 32.69 26.95 11.72
CA ASP A 72 34.08 27.20 11.32
C ASP A 72 34.43 28.69 11.44
N ARG A 73 33.48 29.59 11.15
CA ARG A 73 33.72 31.04 11.26
C ARG A 73 33.75 31.54 12.70
N LEU A 74 32.94 30.97 13.58
CA LEU A 74 32.89 31.32 15.00
C LEU A 74 34.11 30.80 15.77
N LEU A 75 34.56 29.60 15.46
CA LEU A 75 35.65 28.91 16.15
C LEU A 75 37.03 29.25 15.56
N GLY A 76 37.07 29.92 14.40
CA GLY A 76 38.31 30.24 13.69
C GLY A 76 39.09 28.99 13.26
N THR A 77 38.43 27.84 13.24
CA THR A 77 39.01 26.57 12.84
C THR A 77 39.17 26.53 11.33
N ASN A 78 40.22 25.86 10.86
CA ASN A 78 40.28 25.36 9.48
C ASN A 78 38.97 24.62 9.14
N PRO A 79 38.59 24.46 7.85
CA PRO A 79 37.26 24.04 7.39
C PRO A 79 36.90 22.58 7.77
N ALA A 80 37.00 22.25 9.06
CA ALA A 80 36.90 20.93 9.64
C ALA A 80 35.46 20.68 10.06
N PHE A 81 34.78 21.65 10.68
CA PHE A 81 33.36 21.50 10.99
C PHE A 81 32.53 21.51 9.71
N LEU A 82 32.90 22.28 8.69
CA LEU A 82 32.25 22.21 7.37
C LEU A 82 32.37 20.81 6.77
N ILE A 83 33.54 20.19 6.76
CA ILE A 83 33.70 18.81 6.22
C ILE A 83 32.86 17.81 7.02
N VAL A 84 32.92 17.87 8.35
CA VAL A 84 32.18 16.94 9.23
C VAL A 84 30.67 17.13 9.07
N PHE A 85 30.16 18.36 9.15
CA PHE A 85 28.73 18.64 8.99
C PHE A 85 28.25 18.44 7.56
N PHE A 86 29.09 18.62 6.55
CA PHE A 86 28.76 18.28 5.17
C PHE A 86 28.57 16.76 5.02
N MET A 87 29.52 15.95 5.52
CA MET A 87 29.38 14.50 5.54
C MET A 87 28.14 14.05 6.31
N LEU A 88 27.88 14.67 7.46
CA LEU A 88 26.70 14.38 8.27
C LEU A 88 25.40 14.79 7.56
N GLY A 89 25.39 15.92 6.86
CA GLY A 89 24.28 16.39 6.04
C GLY A 89 23.98 15.46 4.87
N VAL A 90 25.02 14.97 4.19
CA VAL A 90 24.87 13.96 3.13
C VAL A 90 24.34 12.65 3.70
N ALA A 91 24.89 12.15 4.81
CA ALA A 91 24.43 10.94 5.47
C ALA A 91 22.97 11.04 5.93
N ALA A 92 22.60 12.17 6.55
CA ALA A 92 21.22 12.46 6.96
C ALA A 92 20.27 12.56 5.76
N GLY A 93 20.73 13.18 4.65
CA GLY A 93 19.96 13.26 3.41
C GLY A 93 19.68 11.88 2.81
N VAL A 94 20.71 11.02 2.70
CA VAL A 94 20.54 9.63 2.23
C VAL A 94 19.61 8.85 3.16
N TRP A 95 19.75 9.01 4.48
CA TRP A 95 18.85 8.38 5.44
C TRP A 95 17.38 8.83 5.22
N GLY A 96 17.14 10.12 4.99
CA GLY A 96 15.81 10.66 4.69
C GLY A 96 15.18 10.03 3.45
N VAL A 97 15.96 9.90 2.37
CA VAL A 97 15.50 9.27 1.12
C VAL A 97 15.21 7.78 1.32
N VAL A 98 16.09 7.04 2.00
CA VAL A 98 15.86 5.63 2.31
C VAL A 98 14.61 5.47 3.17
N ARG A 99 14.39 6.35 4.15
CA ARG A 99 13.20 6.37 5.00
C ARG A 99 11.91 6.63 4.21
N LEU A 100 11.95 7.52 3.22
CA LEU A 100 10.82 7.86 2.37
C LEU A 100 10.45 6.73 1.40
N THR A 101 11.47 6.00 0.93
CA THR A 101 11.31 4.91 -0.04
C THR A 101 11.12 3.53 0.61
N SER A 102 11.45 3.37 1.89
CA SER A 102 11.26 2.13 2.62
C SER A 102 9.77 1.86 2.86
N PRO A 103 9.22 0.76 2.32
CA PRO A 103 7.90 0.30 2.71
C PRO A 103 7.91 0.04 4.22
N LYS A 104 6.92 0.56 4.93
CA LYS A 104 6.75 0.34 6.38
C LYS A 104 6.35 -1.12 6.61
N GLY A 105 7.31 -2.04 6.49
CA GLY A 105 7.13 -3.48 6.61
C GLY A 105 8.11 -4.05 7.62
N GLY A 106 7.62 -4.34 8.83
CA GLY A 106 8.36 -5.13 9.83
C GLY A 106 8.46 -4.45 11.19
N GLY A 107 7.56 -4.83 12.11
CA GLY A 107 7.70 -4.55 13.54
C GLY A 107 6.42 -4.01 14.19
N SER A 108 5.87 -4.77 15.15
CA SER A 108 4.86 -4.36 16.15
C SER A 108 3.36 -4.58 15.89
N ALA A 109 2.94 -5.48 15.00
CA ALA A 109 1.49 -5.84 14.92
C ALA A 109 1.18 -7.34 14.79
N ARG A 110 2.12 -8.24 15.06
CA ARG A 110 1.91 -9.70 14.94
C ARG A 110 1.80 -10.48 16.26
N ASP A 111 1.96 -9.83 17.41
CA ASP A 111 2.00 -10.54 18.72
C ASP A 111 0.68 -10.53 19.50
N SER A 112 -0.41 -9.96 18.96
CA SER A 112 -1.69 -9.87 19.68
C SER A 112 -2.66 -11.03 19.41
N ARG A 113 -2.34 -11.97 18.51
CA ARG A 113 -3.20 -13.11 18.15
C ARG A 113 -2.81 -14.46 18.78
N LEU A 114 -1.81 -14.48 19.65
CA LEU A 114 -1.34 -15.71 20.32
C LEU A 114 -1.59 -15.71 21.85
N SER A 115 -2.24 -14.68 22.38
CA SER A 115 -2.49 -14.54 23.83
C SER A 115 -3.98 -14.66 24.21
N HIS A 116 -4.72 -15.56 23.58
CA HIS A 116 -5.97 -16.10 24.14
C HIS A 116 -5.89 -17.64 24.18
N PRO A 117 -5.31 -18.22 25.24
CA PRO A 117 -5.65 -19.57 25.67
C PRO A 117 -6.92 -19.50 26.55
N ASP A 118 -8.09 -19.33 25.92
CA ASP A 118 -9.38 -19.67 26.54
C ASP A 118 -9.73 -21.08 26.04
N ALA A 119 -9.40 -22.13 26.79
CA ALA A 119 -10.17 -22.63 27.92
C ALA A 119 -11.55 -23.16 27.51
N ALA A 120 -11.63 -24.50 27.54
CA ALA A 120 -12.82 -25.27 27.85
C ALA A 120 -14.01 -25.22 26.86
N ASP A 121 -14.02 -26.17 25.93
CA ASP A 121 -15.19 -27.07 25.90
C ASP A 121 -14.75 -28.49 25.55
N LYS A 122 -14.83 -29.36 26.56
CA LYS A 122 -14.60 -30.80 26.44
C LYS A 122 -15.95 -31.46 26.21
N GLY A 123 -16.00 -32.27 25.16
CA GLY A 123 -16.58 -33.60 25.18
C GLY A 123 -18.06 -33.74 25.56
N PHE A 124 -18.88 -34.06 24.56
CA PHE A 124 -19.97 -34.99 24.78
C PHE A 124 -20.17 -35.92 23.58
N SER A 125 -19.88 -37.21 23.82
CA SER A 125 -20.29 -38.36 23.04
C SER A 125 -21.75 -38.29 22.57
N ARG A 126 -22.05 -38.76 21.35
CA ARG A 126 -23.11 -39.76 21.13
C ARG A 126 -23.19 -40.25 19.67
N SER A 127 -22.91 -41.55 19.55
CA SER A 127 -23.71 -42.55 18.80
C SER A 127 -23.59 -42.62 17.26
N ALA A 128 -22.81 -43.60 16.81
CA ALA A 128 -23.18 -44.46 15.67
C ALA A 128 -24.44 -45.29 16.00
N PRO A 129 -25.22 -45.71 14.99
CA PRO A 129 -25.23 -47.11 14.53
C PRO A 129 -25.40 -47.23 13.00
N ALA A 130 -24.60 -48.01 12.27
CA ALA A 130 -24.74 -49.46 12.02
C ALA A 130 -26.04 -49.88 11.29
N ALA A 131 -25.88 -50.36 10.04
CA ALA A 131 -26.60 -51.44 9.32
C ALA A 131 -27.08 -51.10 7.89
N GLU A 132 -26.31 -51.56 6.88
CA GLU A 132 -26.81 -52.11 5.60
C GLU A 132 -27.52 -53.48 5.84
N PRO A 133 -28.10 -54.23 4.86
CA PRO A 133 -28.37 -54.04 3.40
C PRO A 133 -29.83 -54.47 2.97
N ASP A 134 -30.27 -54.22 1.71
CA ASP A 134 -30.96 -55.25 0.88
C ASP A 134 -31.23 -54.80 -0.58
N ALA A 135 -31.40 -55.79 -1.46
CA ALA A 135 -31.18 -55.76 -2.91
C ALA A 135 -32.37 -55.37 -3.85
N SER A 136 -31.96 -55.07 -5.11
CA SER A 136 -32.61 -55.05 -6.47
C SER A 136 -33.96 -55.79 -6.72
N PRO A 137 -34.66 -55.70 -7.90
CA PRO A 137 -34.25 -55.20 -9.23
C PRO A 137 -35.32 -54.44 -10.09
N GLY A 138 -34.94 -53.89 -11.25
CA GLY A 138 -35.91 -53.43 -12.25
C GLY A 138 -35.37 -53.07 -13.63
N ARG A 139 -35.47 -54.02 -14.58
CA ARG A 139 -35.64 -53.92 -16.06
C ARG A 139 -34.74 -52.94 -16.84
N GLY A 140 -33.97 -53.29 -17.88
CA GLY A 140 -34.14 -54.38 -18.85
C GLY A 140 -34.69 -53.86 -20.19
N ALA A 141 -33.77 -53.54 -21.11
CA ALA A 141 -33.86 -53.62 -22.58
C ALA A 141 -34.84 -52.73 -23.38
N SER A 142 -34.28 -51.87 -24.23
CA SER A 142 -34.74 -51.71 -25.61
C SER A 142 -33.55 -51.49 -26.56
N ARG A 143 -33.40 -52.45 -27.47
CA ARG A 143 -32.44 -52.53 -28.57
C ARG A 143 -32.78 -51.50 -29.68
N GLY A 144 -31.74 -51.00 -30.34
CA GLY A 144 -31.59 -51.09 -31.80
C GLY A 144 -32.29 -50.06 -32.70
N ALA A 145 -31.48 -49.17 -33.28
CA ALA A 145 -31.53 -48.70 -34.69
C ALA A 145 -30.23 -47.88 -34.89
N LYS A 146 -29.14 -48.43 -35.43
CA LYS A 146 -28.83 -48.79 -36.82
C LYS A 146 -28.69 -47.56 -37.75
N GLU A 147 -27.46 -47.43 -38.26
CA GLU A 147 -27.04 -46.78 -39.51
C GLU A 147 -27.09 -45.25 -39.63
N ALA A 148 -25.92 -44.61 -39.79
CA ALA A 148 -25.38 -44.27 -41.13
C ALA A 148 -24.32 -43.16 -41.03
N SER A 149 -23.06 -43.50 -41.35
CA SER A 149 -22.05 -42.69 -42.03
C SER A 149 -20.72 -43.42 -41.81
N GLY A 150 -19.83 -43.62 -42.76
CA GLY A 150 -19.67 -43.09 -44.10
C GLY A 150 -18.19 -43.25 -44.35
N GLY A 151 -17.82 -44.23 -45.18
CA GLY A 151 -16.42 -44.56 -45.45
C GLY A 151 -15.76 -43.53 -46.35
N ALA A 152 -14.45 -43.41 -46.18
CA ALA A 152 -13.42 -43.13 -47.17
C ALA A 152 -12.16 -42.85 -46.36
N ASP A 153 -11.17 -43.73 -46.46
CA ASP A 153 -9.73 -43.50 -46.32
C ASP A 153 -9.04 -44.86 -46.59
N ASP A 154 -7.81 -44.82 -47.10
CA ASP A 154 -6.97 -45.92 -47.64
C ASP A 154 -7.21 -46.13 -49.16
N ASP A 155 -6.24 -45.99 -50.07
CA ASP A 155 -4.84 -46.41 -50.01
C ASP A 155 -3.88 -45.48 -50.79
N GLU A 156 -2.66 -45.39 -50.26
CA GLU A 156 -1.42 -44.85 -50.85
C GLU A 156 -0.85 -45.81 -51.90
N ASP A 157 -0.29 -45.28 -53.00
CA ASP A 157 0.92 -45.76 -53.72
C ASP A 157 1.31 -44.81 -54.87
#